data_AF-A0A7W1YKX3-F1
#
_entry.id   AF-A0A7W1YKX3-F1
#
_cell.length_a   1.000
_cell.length_b   1.000
_cell.length_c   1.000
_cell.angle_alpha   90.00
_cell.angle_beta   90.00
_cell.angle_gamma   90.00
#
_symmetry.space_group_name_H-M   'P 1'
#
loop_
_entity.id
_entity.type
_entity.pdbx_description
1 polymer ?
#
loop_
_entity_poly.entity_id
_entity_poly.type
_entity_poly.pdbx_seq_one_letter_code
_entity_poly.pdbx_strand_id
1 'polypeptide(L)'
;MTMLSRVPLSWLIAGVAAAALPGGAVHGADSQGDAATAKFFLEEVRPVLQDNCFKCHGGETKIKGGLRLTGREAVLTGGDNGPAVDLKDAEASLLVKMIRWTDDDHQMPPKARMDQGKIDVLVKWAKLGAPWSGAEGPSAEELAAAAKKADAEARAYWFYQQLTPPAVPRVADAQWAASPLDAFVRARLDAKGIKPGAEADRRTLIRRATYDLTGLPPTPAAVEAFVKDADAQAYDKLIDRLLASPQYGEKWGRYWLDLVRFAETNGYERDGEKPNAWRYRDYVIKAFNDDKPYDQFVREQLAGDLFDQPTADSITATGYFRLGTWDDEPADQEQNQFDYFDGIVSTTAQGMLGLSMGCARCHDHKKDPLSQEDYYKLLAFFHSIKPHATTGGNVETVIAHDDSQRAAWDTKVKDLQGRLDAIEAEFRNQAGGAAVRDFEELSYRYYRGAFETLPKFDELKPESEGKLPGGLIDTAPTTRDSDFGFVYSGALIVPQDGHYTFVLDSDDGSRLTIAGREVLLYDGIHGTGTPQQAEVTLKKGRVPLRLDYFQHVGGRGLT
;
A
#
# COMPACT_ATOMS: atom_id res chain seq x y z
N MET A 1 33.71 -35.42 23.74
CA MET A 1 34.96 -35.49 24.52
C MET A 1 36.11 -35.11 23.60
N THR A 2 36.77 -33.98 23.91
CA THR A 2 38.14 -33.56 23.50
C THR A 2 38.52 -33.70 22.02
N MET A 3 38.46 -32.62 21.23
CA MET A 3 39.55 -31.65 21.00
C MET A 3 40.92 -32.30 20.78
N LEU A 4 41.55 -32.00 19.64
CA LEU A 4 42.95 -31.53 19.61
C LEU A 4 43.22 -30.76 18.32
N SER A 5 43.84 -29.60 18.54
CA SER A 5 44.10 -28.53 17.61
C SER A 5 45.61 -28.29 17.51
N ARG A 6 46.08 -27.94 16.30
CA ARG A 6 47.26 -27.10 15.97
C ARG A 6 48.64 -27.72 16.28
N VAL A 7 49.67 -27.58 15.44
CA VAL A 7 50.48 -26.36 15.19
C VAL A 7 51.39 -26.61 13.95
N PRO A 8 51.85 -25.56 13.21
CA PRO A 8 52.41 -25.63 11.86
C PRO A 8 53.95 -25.57 11.81
N LEU A 9 54.56 -25.74 10.63
CA LEU A 9 55.91 -25.23 10.38
C LEU A 9 56.10 -24.81 8.92
N SER A 10 56.64 -23.61 8.78
CA SER A 10 56.84 -22.84 7.56
C SER A 10 58.33 -22.87 7.15
N TRP A 11 58.57 -23.01 5.84
CA TRP A 11 59.73 -22.56 5.04
C TRP A 11 61.10 -23.25 5.20
N LEU A 12 61.63 -23.77 4.08
CA LEU A 12 63.00 -23.51 3.61
C LEU A 12 63.19 -23.88 2.14
N ILE A 13 63.99 -23.05 1.47
CA ILE A 13 64.23 -22.90 0.03
C ILE A 13 65.40 -23.79 -0.44
N ALA A 14 65.27 -24.39 -1.64
CA ALA A 14 66.36 -24.72 -2.56
C ALA A 14 65.70 -24.98 -3.94
N GLY A 15 66.04 -24.34 -5.06
CA GLY A 15 67.36 -23.94 -5.54
C GLY A 15 67.81 -24.93 -6.62
N VAL A 16 67.22 -24.91 -7.82
CA VAL A 16 67.76 -25.62 -9.00
C VAL A 16 67.68 -24.70 -10.22
N ALA A 17 68.85 -24.29 -10.69
CA ALA A 17 69.07 -23.66 -11.98
C ALA A 17 69.01 -24.72 -13.09
N ALA A 18 68.34 -24.42 -14.20
CA ALA A 18 68.41 -25.23 -15.42
C ALA A 18 68.67 -24.34 -16.63
N ALA A 19 69.59 -24.83 -17.46
CA ALA A 19 70.35 -24.13 -18.48
C ALA A 19 69.54 -23.64 -19.67
N ALA A 20 70.02 -22.54 -20.25
CA ALA A 20 69.62 -22.01 -21.54
C ALA A 20 70.06 -22.93 -22.70
N LEU A 21 69.17 -23.09 -23.68
CA LEU A 21 69.47 -23.60 -25.02
C LEU A 21 69.12 -22.52 -26.07
N PRO A 22 69.83 -22.49 -27.22
CA PRO A 22 69.96 -21.32 -28.07
C PRO A 22 68.74 -21.04 -28.96
N GLY A 23 68.55 -19.75 -29.22
CA GLY A 23 67.44 -19.18 -29.97
C GLY A 23 67.29 -19.70 -31.39
N GLY A 24 66.08 -20.19 -31.68
CA GLY A 24 65.52 -20.19 -33.03
C GLY A 24 64.90 -18.82 -33.31
N ALA A 25 65.27 -18.24 -34.45
CA ALA A 25 64.78 -16.96 -34.92
C ALA A 25 63.24 -16.96 -35.05
N VAL A 26 62.57 -16.22 -34.17
CA VAL A 26 61.17 -15.85 -34.35
C VAL A 26 61.14 -14.81 -35.47
N HIS A 27 60.58 -15.20 -36.62
CA HIS A 27 60.14 -14.23 -37.62
C HIS A 27 59.19 -13.25 -36.92
N GLY A 28 59.54 -11.96 -36.90
CA GLY A 28 58.67 -10.91 -36.43
C GLY A 28 57.39 -10.91 -37.26
N ALA A 29 56.31 -11.43 -36.69
CA ALA A 29 54.96 -11.27 -37.20
C ALA A 29 54.43 -9.90 -36.76
N ASP A 30 53.73 -9.24 -37.66
CA ASP A 30 53.17 -7.89 -37.59
C ASP A 30 52.38 -7.58 -36.30
N SER A 31 53.06 -7.05 -35.29
CA SER A 31 52.42 -6.54 -34.06
C SER A 31 51.39 -5.40 -34.29
N GLN A 32 51.41 -4.74 -35.46
CA GLN A 32 50.44 -3.70 -35.80
C GLN A 32 49.12 -4.25 -36.39
N GLY A 33 49.17 -5.40 -37.08
CA GLY A 33 47.97 -6.04 -37.65
C GLY A 33 47.04 -6.61 -36.56
N ASP A 34 47.64 -7.20 -35.53
CA ASP A 34 46.91 -7.80 -34.41
C ASP A 34 46.27 -6.72 -33.50
N ALA A 35 46.94 -5.58 -33.30
CA ALA A 35 46.39 -4.48 -32.49
C ALA A 35 45.19 -3.79 -33.17
N ALA A 36 45.26 -3.58 -34.49
CA ALA A 36 44.18 -2.96 -35.26
C ALA A 36 42.94 -3.88 -35.36
N THR A 37 43.14 -5.18 -35.54
CA THR A 37 42.05 -6.16 -35.57
C THR A 37 41.42 -6.38 -34.19
N ALA A 38 42.22 -6.36 -33.12
CA ALA A 38 41.73 -6.36 -31.74
C ALA A 38 40.85 -5.14 -31.43
N LYS A 39 41.33 -3.94 -31.78
CA LYS A 39 40.57 -2.71 -31.59
C LYS A 39 39.24 -2.74 -32.37
N PHE A 40 39.28 -3.17 -33.63
CA PHE A 40 38.07 -3.33 -34.45
C PHE A 40 37.07 -4.31 -33.82
N PHE A 41 37.53 -5.42 -33.26
CA PHE A 41 36.64 -6.35 -32.58
C PHE A 41 35.99 -5.72 -31.34
N LEU A 42 36.77 -5.11 -30.46
CA LEU A 42 36.26 -4.55 -29.20
C LEU A 42 35.32 -3.35 -29.39
N GLU A 43 35.64 -2.46 -30.33
CA GLU A 43 34.92 -1.20 -30.51
C GLU A 43 33.73 -1.33 -31.47
N GLU A 44 33.83 -2.18 -32.50
CA GLU A 44 32.81 -2.26 -33.56
C GLU A 44 32.01 -3.56 -33.51
N VAL A 45 32.67 -4.72 -33.35
CA VAL A 45 32.03 -6.03 -33.49
C VAL A 45 31.33 -6.48 -32.20
N ARG A 46 32.02 -6.38 -31.05
CA ARG A 46 31.51 -6.83 -29.75
C ARG A 46 30.17 -6.17 -29.37
N PRO A 47 29.97 -4.84 -29.54
CA PRO A 47 28.68 -4.21 -29.26
C PRO A 47 27.55 -4.77 -30.13
N VAL A 48 27.82 -5.03 -31.42
CA VAL A 48 26.81 -5.59 -32.34
C VAL A 48 26.40 -6.99 -31.91
N LEU A 49 27.36 -7.84 -31.53
CA LEU A 49 27.09 -9.19 -31.03
C LEU A 49 26.33 -9.18 -29.69
N GLN A 50 26.68 -8.26 -28.77
CA GLN A 50 26.00 -8.09 -27.48
C GLN A 50 24.54 -7.70 -27.66
N ASP A 51 24.28 -6.69 -28.49
CA ASP A 51 22.94 -6.12 -28.64
C ASP A 51 21.99 -7.04 -29.43
N ASN A 52 22.53 -7.80 -30.39
CA ASN A 52 21.69 -8.50 -31.38
C ASN A 52 21.76 -10.03 -31.28
N CYS A 53 22.81 -10.60 -30.65
CA CYS A 53 23.08 -12.04 -30.73
C CYS A 53 23.11 -12.73 -29.36
N PHE A 54 23.77 -12.15 -28.35
CA PHE A 54 24.08 -12.85 -27.10
C PHE A 54 22.86 -13.27 -26.28
N LYS A 55 21.73 -12.57 -26.42
CA LYS A 55 20.47 -12.96 -25.77
C LYS A 55 20.03 -14.39 -26.11
N CYS A 56 20.35 -14.90 -27.31
CA CYS A 56 19.99 -16.25 -27.75
C CYS A 56 21.20 -17.17 -27.97
N HIS A 57 22.39 -16.60 -28.19
CA HIS A 57 23.60 -17.32 -28.56
C HIS A 57 24.79 -17.06 -27.61
N GLY A 58 24.54 -16.49 -26.43
CA GLY A 58 25.60 -16.15 -25.46
C GLY A 58 25.33 -16.53 -24.01
N GLY A 59 24.23 -17.22 -23.70
CA GLY A 59 23.94 -17.74 -22.35
C GLY A 59 24.49 -19.15 -22.12
N GLU A 60 24.47 -19.60 -20.86
CA GLU A 60 25.00 -20.93 -20.46
C GLU A 60 23.98 -22.07 -20.60
N THR A 61 22.68 -21.82 -20.36
CA THR A 61 21.67 -22.89 -20.17
C THR A 61 20.64 -23.04 -21.30
N LYS A 62 20.40 -22.01 -22.13
CA LYS A 62 19.52 -22.10 -23.32
C LYS A 62 20.13 -21.40 -24.52
N ILE A 63 20.80 -22.19 -25.38
CA ILE A 63 21.47 -21.73 -26.60
C ILE A 63 20.67 -22.20 -27.81
N LYS A 64 20.23 -21.26 -28.65
CA LYS A 64 19.44 -21.61 -29.84
C LYS A 64 20.32 -22.21 -30.94
N GLY A 65 19.88 -23.33 -31.51
CA GLY A 65 20.54 -24.03 -32.63
C GLY A 65 21.96 -24.49 -32.30
N GLY A 66 22.28 -24.75 -31.03
CA GLY A 66 23.62 -25.13 -30.56
C GLY A 66 24.71 -24.07 -30.76
N LEU A 67 24.39 -22.90 -31.33
CA LEU A 67 25.36 -21.91 -31.77
C LEU A 67 25.74 -20.95 -30.64
N ARG A 68 27.02 -20.95 -30.26
CA ARG A 68 27.63 -19.97 -29.34
C ARG A 68 28.42 -18.92 -30.10
N LEU A 69 28.13 -17.65 -29.83
CA LEU A 69 28.78 -16.49 -30.44
C LEU A 69 29.69 -15.72 -29.46
N THR A 70 29.98 -16.29 -28.28
CA THR A 70 30.77 -15.69 -27.19
C THR A 70 32.26 -16.03 -27.23
N GLY A 71 32.72 -16.71 -28.28
CA GLY A 71 34.12 -17.02 -28.48
C GLY A 71 34.42 -17.40 -29.92
N ARG A 72 35.63 -17.09 -30.39
CA ARG A 72 36.05 -17.37 -31.77
C ARG A 72 35.96 -18.86 -32.12
N GLU A 73 36.47 -19.72 -31.25
CA GLU A 73 36.42 -21.16 -31.49
C GLU A 73 34.98 -21.66 -31.61
N ALA A 74 34.07 -21.17 -30.77
CA ALA A 74 32.65 -21.51 -30.83
C ALA A 74 31.99 -21.04 -32.14
N VAL A 75 32.34 -19.85 -32.64
CA VAL A 75 31.86 -19.32 -33.93
C VAL A 75 32.34 -20.20 -35.09
N LEU A 76 33.58 -20.70 -35.02
CA LEU A 76 34.17 -21.55 -36.07
C LEU A 76 33.69 -23.00 -36.01
N THR A 77 33.47 -23.53 -34.81
CA THR A 77 32.82 -24.84 -34.62
C THR A 77 31.38 -24.80 -35.10
N GLY A 78 30.67 -23.70 -34.82
CA GLY A 78 29.30 -23.48 -35.25
C GLY A 78 28.28 -24.21 -34.38
N GLY A 79 27.04 -24.28 -34.89
CA GLY A 79 25.91 -24.94 -34.22
C GLY A 79 25.40 -26.14 -35.00
N ASP A 80 24.12 -26.47 -34.81
CA ASP A 80 23.46 -27.62 -35.45
C ASP A 80 23.52 -27.58 -36.99
N ASN A 81 23.66 -26.38 -37.56
CA ASN A 81 23.75 -26.13 -39.00
C ASN A 81 25.20 -26.01 -39.52
N GLY A 82 26.21 -26.22 -38.67
CA GLY A 82 27.63 -26.11 -39.00
C GLY A 82 28.25 -24.73 -38.67
N PRO A 83 29.50 -24.48 -39.12
CA PRO A 83 30.28 -23.28 -38.82
C PRO A 83 29.54 -21.99 -39.13
N ALA A 84 29.53 -21.04 -38.18
CA ALA A 84 28.88 -19.75 -38.42
C ALA A 84 29.69 -18.88 -39.39
N VAL A 85 31.02 -18.97 -39.32
CA VAL A 85 31.95 -18.27 -40.23
C VAL A 85 32.78 -19.28 -40.99
N ASP A 86 32.75 -19.16 -42.32
CA ASP A 86 33.64 -19.85 -43.24
C ASP A 86 34.89 -19.00 -43.46
N LEU A 87 36.05 -19.54 -43.05
CA LEU A 87 37.35 -18.85 -43.16
C LEU A 87 37.89 -18.79 -44.60
N LYS A 88 37.36 -19.60 -45.52
CA LYS A 88 37.75 -19.61 -46.93
C LYS A 88 36.89 -18.66 -47.76
N ASP A 89 35.61 -18.54 -47.42
CA ASP A 89 34.68 -17.63 -48.08
C ASP A 89 33.71 -16.99 -47.07
N ALA A 90 34.05 -15.77 -46.65
CA ALA A 90 33.24 -15.01 -45.71
C ALA A 90 31.82 -14.69 -46.25
N GLU A 91 31.63 -14.57 -47.57
CA GLU A 91 30.31 -14.31 -48.15
C GLU A 91 29.43 -15.56 -48.16
N ALA A 92 30.03 -16.75 -48.17
CA ALA A 92 29.34 -18.04 -48.06
C ALA A 92 28.98 -18.41 -46.60
N SER A 93 29.52 -17.69 -45.61
CA SER A 93 29.30 -17.93 -44.18
C SER A 93 27.81 -17.97 -43.81
N LEU A 94 27.41 -18.94 -43.00
CA LEU A 94 26.02 -19.06 -42.53
C LEU A 94 25.58 -17.82 -41.77
N LEU A 95 26.46 -17.25 -40.92
CA LEU A 95 26.19 -16.00 -40.23
C LEU A 95 25.80 -14.90 -41.22
N VAL A 96 26.56 -14.73 -42.31
CA VAL A 96 26.33 -13.70 -43.31
C VAL A 96 25.01 -13.91 -44.05
N LYS A 97 24.70 -15.15 -44.42
CA LYS A 97 23.42 -15.50 -45.07
C LYS A 97 22.21 -15.22 -44.17
N MET A 98 22.31 -15.63 -42.91
CA MET A 98 21.25 -15.48 -41.92
C MET A 98 21.03 -14.02 -41.51
N ILE A 99 22.08 -13.18 -41.37
CA ILE A 99 21.91 -11.75 -41.03
C ILE A 99 21.48 -10.87 -42.21
N ARG A 100 21.77 -11.30 -43.44
CA ARG A 100 21.28 -10.65 -44.66
C ARG A 100 19.88 -11.08 -45.05
N TRP A 101 19.33 -12.11 -44.39
CA TRP A 101 18.07 -12.75 -44.73
C TRP A 101 18.06 -13.28 -46.17
N THR A 102 19.17 -13.88 -46.60
CA THR A 102 19.23 -14.60 -47.88
C THR A 102 18.96 -16.10 -47.71
N ASP A 103 18.73 -16.53 -46.48
CA ASP A 103 18.19 -17.84 -46.10
C ASP A 103 16.78 -17.59 -45.55
N ASP A 104 15.76 -18.01 -46.31
CA ASP A 104 14.36 -17.73 -46.01
C ASP A 104 13.85 -18.50 -44.78
N ASP A 105 14.52 -19.60 -44.42
CA ASP A 105 14.13 -20.47 -43.31
C ASP A 105 14.84 -20.08 -41.98
N HIS A 106 15.96 -19.34 -42.06
CA HIS A 106 16.82 -19.04 -40.92
C HIS A 106 17.22 -17.57 -40.79
N GLN A 107 16.25 -16.67 -40.85
CA GLN A 107 16.46 -15.23 -40.71
C GLN A 107 16.88 -14.84 -39.28
N MET A 108 18.00 -14.10 -39.15
CA MET A 108 18.53 -13.62 -37.88
C MET A 108 18.79 -12.11 -37.90
N PRO A 109 18.43 -11.34 -36.86
CA PRO A 109 17.50 -11.70 -35.78
C PRO A 109 16.07 -11.92 -36.32
N PRO A 110 15.29 -12.87 -35.77
CA PRO A 110 14.03 -13.33 -36.38
C PRO A 110 12.85 -12.35 -36.25
N LYS A 111 12.97 -11.34 -35.39
CA LYS A 111 11.89 -10.37 -35.15
C LYS A 111 12.04 -9.07 -35.94
N ALA A 112 13.28 -8.70 -36.25
CA ALA A 112 13.61 -7.46 -36.93
C ALA A 112 15.00 -7.58 -37.53
N ARG A 113 15.13 -7.22 -38.81
CA ARG A 113 16.42 -7.14 -39.49
C ARG A 113 17.25 -6.00 -38.89
N MET A 114 18.54 -6.25 -38.68
CA MET A 114 19.48 -5.21 -38.22
C MET A 114 19.67 -4.14 -39.29
N ASP A 115 20.12 -2.95 -38.87
CA ASP A 115 20.54 -1.92 -39.81
C ASP A 115 21.74 -2.39 -40.65
N GLN A 116 21.85 -1.84 -41.87
CA GLN A 116 22.86 -2.26 -42.84
C GLN A 116 24.28 -2.03 -42.32
N GLY A 117 24.52 -0.98 -41.53
CA GLY A 117 25.83 -0.68 -40.95
C GLY A 117 26.32 -1.79 -40.02
N LYS A 118 25.45 -2.30 -39.15
CA LYS A 118 25.78 -3.46 -38.28
C LYS A 118 26.02 -4.73 -39.07
N ILE A 119 25.24 -4.98 -40.14
CA ILE A 119 25.47 -6.12 -41.04
C ILE A 119 26.85 -6.01 -41.68
N ASP A 120 27.23 -4.83 -42.18
CA ASP A 120 28.51 -4.60 -42.84
C ASP A 120 29.69 -4.79 -41.88
N VAL A 121 29.54 -4.39 -40.61
CA VAL A 121 30.53 -4.65 -39.54
C VAL A 121 30.74 -6.16 -39.35
N LEU A 122 29.68 -6.95 -39.24
CA LEU A 122 29.79 -8.41 -39.06
C LEU A 122 30.33 -9.12 -40.30
N VAL A 123 29.97 -8.67 -41.51
CA VAL A 123 30.52 -9.18 -42.77
C VAL A 123 32.01 -8.88 -42.85
N LYS A 124 32.43 -7.65 -42.51
CA LYS A 124 33.85 -7.28 -42.47
C LYS A 124 34.59 -8.11 -41.43
N TRP A 125 34.00 -8.35 -40.27
CA TRP A 125 34.59 -9.21 -39.24
C TRP A 125 34.77 -10.66 -39.72
N ALA A 126 33.78 -11.24 -40.40
CA ALA A 126 33.91 -12.56 -41.02
C ALA A 126 35.03 -12.60 -42.08
N LYS A 127 35.13 -11.56 -42.93
CA LYS A 127 36.20 -11.41 -43.95
C LYS A 127 37.60 -11.34 -43.35
N LEU A 128 37.73 -10.80 -42.15
CA LEU A 128 39.01 -10.74 -41.44
C LEU A 128 39.35 -12.06 -40.72
N GLY A 129 38.56 -13.12 -40.92
CA GLY A 129 38.77 -14.43 -40.28
C GLY A 129 38.25 -14.49 -38.85
N ALA A 130 37.22 -13.69 -38.54
CA ALA A 130 36.63 -13.53 -37.22
C ALA A 130 37.69 -13.28 -36.13
N PRO A 131 38.54 -12.23 -36.27
CA PRO A 131 39.55 -11.93 -35.27
C PRO A 131 38.89 -11.65 -33.92
N TRP A 132 39.52 -12.12 -32.86
CA TRP A 132 38.99 -12.05 -31.51
C TRP A 132 40.11 -11.59 -30.57
N SER A 133 39.86 -10.56 -29.79
CA SER A 133 40.82 -10.06 -28.81
C SER A 133 40.28 -10.21 -27.40
N GLY A 134 41.01 -10.95 -26.58
CA GLY A 134 40.64 -11.30 -25.21
C GLY A 134 40.25 -12.77 -25.09
N ALA A 135 40.69 -13.42 -24.00
CA ALA A 135 40.18 -14.71 -23.60
C ALA A 135 38.64 -14.68 -23.50
N GLU A 136 37.99 -15.79 -23.86
CA GLU A 136 36.58 -16.16 -23.64
C GLU A 136 35.65 -15.09 -23.05
N GLY A 137 34.63 -14.65 -23.82
CA GLY A 137 33.54 -13.83 -23.32
C GLY A 137 33.96 -12.55 -22.57
N PRO A 138 33.02 -11.82 -21.94
CA PRO A 138 33.40 -10.98 -20.82
C PRO A 138 33.97 -11.87 -19.70
N SER A 139 35.12 -11.51 -19.15
CA SER A 139 35.66 -12.24 -18.00
C SER A 139 34.66 -12.17 -16.84
N ALA A 140 34.71 -13.13 -15.90
CA ALA A 140 33.91 -13.06 -14.68
C ALA A 140 34.09 -11.72 -13.94
N GLU A 141 35.27 -11.11 -14.06
CA GLU A 141 35.61 -9.81 -13.48
C GLU A 141 34.92 -8.65 -14.23
N GLU A 142 34.87 -8.69 -15.56
CA GLU A 142 34.12 -7.71 -16.37
C GLU A 142 32.61 -7.83 -16.15
N LEU A 143 32.07 -9.05 -16.03
CA LEU A 143 30.67 -9.29 -15.70
C LEU A 143 30.33 -8.78 -14.29
N ALA A 144 31.19 -9.06 -13.31
CA ALA A 144 31.02 -8.57 -11.95
C ALA A 144 31.09 -7.03 -11.89
N ALA A 145 32.00 -6.41 -12.63
CA ALA A 145 32.09 -4.96 -12.71
C ALA A 145 30.84 -4.33 -13.36
N ALA A 146 30.33 -4.93 -14.44
CA ALA A 146 29.12 -4.48 -15.10
C ALA A 146 27.88 -4.63 -14.20
N ALA A 147 27.74 -5.77 -13.50
CA ALA A 147 26.67 -6.01 -12.53
C ALA A 147 26.71 -4.99 -11.38
N LYS A 148 27.90 -4.72 -10.84
CA LYS A 148 28.09 -3.72 -9.77
C LYS A 148 27.73 -2.31 -10.24
N LYS A 149 28.07 -1.95 -11.49
CA LYS A 149 27.67 -0.66 -12.07
C LYS A 149 26.15 -0.57 -12.23
N ALA A 150 25.51 -1.62 -12.74
CA ALA A 150 24.06 -1.65 -12.91
C ALA A 150 23.32 -1.57 -11.57
N ASP A 151 23.79 -2.27 -10.53
CA ASP A 151 23.27 -2.16 -9.16
C ASP A 151 23.39 -0.72 -8.62
N ALA A 152 24.56 -0.09 -8.80
CA ALA A 152 24.77 1.29 -8.37
C ALA A 152 23.84 2.29 -9.09
N GLU A 153 23.64 2.13 -10.41
CA GLU A 153 22.71 2.95 -11.19
C GLU A 153 21.25 2.72 -10.75
N ALA A 154 20.87 1.47 -10.47
CA ALA A 154 19.54 1.14 -10.01
C ALA A 154 19.26 1.72 -8.61
N ARG A 155 20.23 1.63 -7.68
CA ARG A 155 20.14 2.26 -6.34
C ARG A 155 20.08 3.78 -6.41
N ALA A 156 20.64 4.41 -7.44
CA ALA A 156 20.58 5.86 -7.63
C ALA A 156 19.20 6.35 -8.11
N TYR A 157 18.28 5.45 -8.45
CA TYR A 157 16.94 5.82 -8.91
C TYR A 157 16.11 6.45 -7.77
N TRP A 158 15.25 7.42 -8.12
CA TRP A 158 14.68 8.37 -7.16
C TRP A 158 13.89 7.74 -6.00
N PHE A 159 13.23 6.59 -6.21
CA PHE A 159 12.44 5.96 -5.14
C PHE A 159 13.30 5.16 -4.14
N TYR A 160 14.56 4.87 -4.47
CA TYR A 160 15.54 4.32 -3.53
C TYR A 160 16.30 5.40 -2.75
N GLN A 161 16.10 6.67 -3.11
CA GLN A 161 16.70 7.80 -2.42
C GLN A 161 15.81 8.23 -1.25
N GLN A 162 16.45 8.75 -0.20
CA GLN A 162 15.72 9.34 0.90
C GLN A 162 14.89 10.54 0.40
N LEU A 163 13.58 10.50 0.64
CA LEU A 163 12.69 11.61 0.30
C LEU A 163 13.01 12.82 1.18
N THR A 164 13.22 13.97 0.54
CA THR A 164 13.36 15.25 1.22
C THR A 164 12.21 16.17 0.79
N PRO A 165 11.58 16.92 1.70
CA PRO A 165 10.49 17.83 1.34
C PRO A 165 10.96 18.84 0.28
N PRO A 166 10.36 18.86 -0.92
CA PRO A 166 10.74 19.82 -1.95
C PRO A 166 10.24 21.22 -1.60
N ALA A 167 10.96 22.24 -2.05
CA ALA A 167 10.46 23.62 -1.95
C ALA A 167 9.21 23.79 -2.82
N VAL A 168 8.13 24.30 -2.23
CA VAL A 168 6.86 24.54 -2.93
C VAL A 168 7.07 25.65 -3.97
N PRO A 169 6.75 25.43 -5.26
CA PRO A 169 6.92 26.44 -6.30
C PRO A 169 6.07 27.67 -6.05
N ARG A 170 6.62 28.85 -6.35
CA ARG A 170 5.83 30.09 -6.36
C ARG A 170 5.14 30.23 -7.72
N VAL A 171 3.82 30.25 -7.72
CA VAL A 171 3.00 30.43 -8.93
C VAL A 171 2.22 31.74 -8.87
N ALA A 172 1.89 32.29 -10.04
CA ALA A 172 1.30 33.63 -10.14
C ALA A 172 -0.15 33.69 -9.61
N ASP A 173 -0.88 32.59 -9.75
CA ASP A 173 -2.30 32.49 -9.39
C ASP A 173 -2.45 31.77 -8.04
N ALA A 174 -2.36 32.56 -6.97
CA ALA A 174 -2.45 32.06 -5.60
C ALA A 174 -3.85 31.54 -5.24
N GLN A 175 -4.90 31.95 -5.96
CA GLN A 175 -6.26 31.47 -5.71
C GLN A 175 -6.45 30.04 -6.25
N TRP A 176 -5.86 29.72 -7.40
CA TRP A 176 -5.86 28.34 -7.92
C TRP A 176 -4.94 27.42 -7.12
N ALA A 177 -3.82 27.95 -6.63
CA ALA A 177 -2.87 27.19 -5.81
C ALA A 177 -3.25 27.15 -4.32
N ALA A 178 -4.47 26.71 -4.03
CA ALA A 178 -5.02 26.67 -2.67
C ALA A 178 -4.26 25.70 -1.75
N SER A 179 -3.69 24.63 -2.31
CA SER A 179 -2.80 23.70 -1.60
C SER A 179 -1.37 23.69 -2.17
N PRO A 180 -0.37 23.23 -1.38
CA PRO A 180 0.99 23.03 -1.89
C PRO A 180 1.05 22.11 -3.13
N LEU A 181 0.18 21.10 -3.21
CA LEU A 181 0.10 20.18 -4.35
C LEU A 181 -0.33 20.92 -5.62
N ASP A 182 -1.31 21.82 -5.51
CA ASP A 182 -1.76 22.63 -6.63
C ASP A 182 -0.62 23.52 -7.14
N ALA A 183 0.21 24.09 -6.26
CA ALA A 183 1.37 24.87 -6.69
C ALA A 183 2.34 24.05 -7.57
N PHE A 184 2.59 22.77 -7.23
CA PHE A 184 3.42 21.88 -8.05
C PHE A 184 2.77 21.57 -9.42
N VAL A 185 1.46 21.29 -9.44
CA VAL A 185 0.72 21.03 -10.68
C VAL A 185 0.71 22.28 -11.56
N ARG A 186 0.42 23.45 -10.97
CA ARG A 186 0.34 24.72 -11.67
C ARG A 186 1.66 25.11 -12.30
N ALA A 187 2.76 24.99 -11.56
CA ALA A 187 4.10 25.30 -12.09
C ALA A 187 4.42 24.46 -13.35
N ARG A 188 4.01 23.19 -13.37
CA ARG A 188 4.19 22.31 -14.54
C ARG A 188 3.28 22.67 -15.71
N LEU A 189 2.04 23.09 -15.43
CA LEU A 189 1.09 23.56 -16.46
C LEU A 189 1.57 24.87 -17.10
N ASP A 190 1.96 25.85 -16.28
CA ASP A 190 2.48 27.15 -16.73
C ASP A 190 3.73 26.98 -17.59
N ALA A 191 4.68 26.12 -17.17
CA ALA A 191 5.89 25.82 -17.94
C ALA A 191 5.60 25.19 -19.32
N LYS A 192 4.45 24.52 -19.46
CA LYS A 192 4.00 23.93 -20.73
C LYS A 192 3.02 24.82 -21.50
N GLY A 193 2.69 26.01 -20.99
CA GLY A 193 1.69 26.90 -21.58
C GLY A 193 0.27 26.31 -21.59
N ILE A 194 -0.02 25.35 -20.71
CA ILE A 194 -1.34 24.70 -20.60
C ILE A 194 -2.15 25.45 -19.54
N LYS A 195 -3.37 25.86 -19.90
CA LYS A 195 -4.31 26.46 -18.95
C LYS A 195 -5.15 25.37 -18.28
N PRO A 196 -5.45 25.47 -16.97
CA PRO A 196 -6.42 24.59 -16.32
C PRO A 196 -7.78 24.62 -17.03
N GLY A 197 -8.48 23.49 -17.01
CA GLY A 197 -9.86 23.42 -17.48
C GLY A 197 -10.81 24.19 -16.56
N ALA A 198 -11.99 24.53 -17.08
CA ALA A 198 -13.05 25.08 -16.25
C ALA A 198 -13.54 24.02 -15.24
N GLU A 199 -14.00 24.48 -14.09
CA GLU A 199 -14.63 23.61 -13.09
C GLU A 199 -15.87 22.92 -13.68
N ALA A 200 -16.09 21.67 -13.30
CA ALA A 200 -17.25 20.92 -13.76
C ALA A 200 -18.53 21.48 -13.12
N ASP A 201 -19.67 21.32 -13.79
CA ASP A 201 -20.94 21.71 -13.21
C ASP A 201 -21.29 20.83 -11.99
N ARG A 202 -22.14 21.36 -11.10
CA ARG A 202 -22.51 20.70 -9.84
C ARG A 202 -23.13 19.31 -10.03
N ARG A 203 -23.90 19.07 -11.10
CA ARG A 203 -24.45 17.72 -11.35
C ARG A 203 -23.34 16.73 -11.67
N THR A 204 -22.35 17.17 -12.46
CA THR A 204 -21.17 16.36 -12.78
C THR A 204 -20.31 16.10 -11.54
N LEU A 205 -20.08 17.12 -10.70
CA LEU A 205 -19.26 16.99 -9.49
C LEU A 205 -19.82 15.95 -8.51
N ILE A 206 -21.09 16.04 -8.12
CA ILE A 206 -21.67 15.06 -7.19
C ILE A 206 -21.66 13.65 -7.75
N ARG A 207 -21.94 13.49 -9.05
CA ARG A 207 -21.90 12.17 -9.68
C ARG A 207 -20.51 11.55 -9.60
N ARG A 208 -19.46 12.31 -9.94
CA ARG A 208 -18.07 11.81 -9.87
C ARG A 208 -17.66 11.49 -8.44
N ALA A 209 -17.84 12.44 -7.52
CA ALA A 209 -17.46 12.27 -6.13
C ALA A 209 -18.11 11.04 -5.47
N THR A 210 -19.41 10.81 -5.69
CA THR A 210 -20.09 9.64 -5.11
C THR A 210 -19.58 8.33 -5.71
N TYR A 211 -19.42 8.22 -7.03
CA TYR A 211 -18.87 7.00 -7.63
C TYR A 211 -17.42 6.73 -7.22
N ASP A 212 -16.61 7.77 -7.12
CA ASP A 212 -15.19 7.63 -6.79
C ASP A 212 -15.02 7.21 -5.32
N LEU A 213 -15.75 7.86 -4.40
CA LEU A 213 -15.60 7.63 -2.96
C LEU A 213 -16.37 6.40 -2.45
N THR A 214 -17.60 6.18 -2.92
CA THR A 214 -18.46 5.09 -2.38
C THR A 214 -18.75 3.98 -3.40
N GLY A 215 -18.40 4.18 -4.67
CA GLY A 215 -18.71 3.20 -5.72
C GLY A 215 -20.18 3.18 -6.16
N LEU A 216 -21.04 4.00 -5.57
CA LEU A 216 -22.49 4.02 -5.81
C LEU A 216 -22.93 5.32 -6.52
N PRO A 217 -24.04 5.30 -7.27
CA PRO A 217 -24.63 6.53 -7.77
C PRO A 217 -25.23 7.38 -6.64
N PRO A 218 -25.21 8.73 -6.75
CA PRO A 218 -26.00 9.57 -5.85
C PRO A 218 -27.50 9.41 -6.13
N THR A 219 -28.34 9.57 -5.11
CA THR A 219 -29.80 9.57 -5.29
C THR A 219 -30.25 10.84 -6.05
N PRO A 220 -31.36 10.79 -6.82
CA PRO A 220 -31.88 11.98 -7.48
C PRO A 220 -32.12 13.16 -6.53
N ALA A 221 -32.62 12.89 -5.31
CA ALA A 221 -32.84 13.90 -4.29
C ALA A 221 -31.53 14.53 -3.80
N ALA A 222 -30.48 13.74 -3.57
CA ALA A 222 -29.16 14.25 -3.19
C ALA A 222 -28.55 15.13 -4.28
N VAL A 223 -28.72 14.76 -5.55
CA VAL A 223 -28.30 15.59 -6.70
C VAL A 223 -29.04 16.92 -6.71
N GLU A 224 -30.37 16.90 -6.56
CA GLU A 224 -31.15 18.14 -6.54
C GLU A 224 -30.77 19.06 -5.38
N ALA A 225 -30.60 18.50 -4.18
CA ALA A 225 -30.17 19.25 -3.00
C ALA A 225 -28.81 19.91 -3.26
N PHE A 226 -27.81 19.13 -3.69
CA PHE A 226 -26.46 19.65 -3.95
C PHE A 226 -26.43 20.70 -5.07
N VAL A 227 -27.22 20.52 -6.13
CA VAL A 227 -27.25 21.50 -7.23
C VAL A 227 -27.85 22.84 -6.80
N LYS A 228 -28.82 22.82 -5.87
CA LYS A 228 -29.52 24.01 -5.37
C LYS A 228 -28.83 24.67 -4.18
N ASP A 229 -27.85 24.00 -3.57
CA ASP A 229 -27.18 24.46 -2.35
C ASP A 229 -26.30 25.70 -2.61
N ALA A 230 -26.74 26.90 -2.19
CA ALA A 230 -25.97 28.11 -2.45
C ALA A 230 -24.70 28.26 -1.59
N ASP A 231 -24.43 27.34 -0.66
CA ASP A 231 -23.24 27.39 0.18
C ASP A 231 -21.95 27.26 -0.65
N ALA A 232 -20.98 28.13 -0.35
CA ALA A 232 -19.66 28.11 -0.97
C ALA A 232 -18.87 26.84 -0.58
N GLN A 233 -19.19 26.23 0.56
CA GLN A 233 -18.56 24.98 1.05
C GLN A 233 -19.39 23.73 0.74
N ALA A 234 -20.43 23.84 -0.11
CA ALA A 234 -21.32 22.71 -0.41
C ALA A 234 -20.56 21.48 -0.92
N TYR A 235 -19.50 21.67 -1.72
CA TYR A 235 -18.70 20.57 -2.27
C TYR A 235 -17.84 19.90 -1.20
N ASP A 236 -17.17 20.67 -0.34
CA ASP A 236 -16.35 20.11 0.76
C ASP A 236 -17.23 19.31 1.72
N LYS A 237 -18.38 19.85 2.13
CA LYS A 237 -19.38 19.15 2.96
C LYS A 237 -19.90 17.87 2.30
N LEU A 238 -20.06 17.86 0.98
CA LEU A 238 -20.41 16.65 0.24
C LEU A 238 -19.29 15.62 0.35
N ILE A 239 -18.02 16.00 0.18
CA ILE A 239 -16.87 15.10 0.31
C ILE A 239 -16.80 14.52 1.72
N ASP A 240 -16.88 15.35 2.76
CA ASP A 240 -16.84 14.90 4.16
C ASP A 240 -17.92 13.87 4.46
N ARG A 241 -19.16 14.12 4.00
CA ARG A 241 -20.26 13.17 4.15
C ARG A 241 -20.00 11.85 3.41
N LEU A 242 -19.39 11.90 2.23
CA LEU A 242 -19.07 10.70 1.45
C LEU A 242 -17.92 9.90 2.08
N LEU A 243 -16.94 10.56 2.69
CA LEU A 243 -15.85 9.91 3.43
C LEU A 243 -16.35 9.28 4.73
N ALA A 244 -17.30 9.92 5.43
CA ALA A 244 -17.91 9.40 6.64
C ALA A 244 -18.94 8.28 6.40
N SER A 245 -19.29 8.00 5.14
CA SER A 245 -20.26 6.96 4.79
C SER A 245 -19.63 5.56 4.91
N PRO A 246 -20.35 4.55 5.44
CA PRO A 246 -19.82 3.19 5.54
C PRO A 246 -19.36 2.58 4.21
N GLN A 247 -19.97 3.02 3.10
CA GLN A 247 -19.65 2.56 1.75
C GLN A 247 -18.27 3.02 1.27
N TYR A 248 -17.69 4.06 1.88
CA TYR A 248 -16.31 4.47 1.60
C TYR A 248 -15.33 3.34 1.90
N GLY A 249 -15.39 2.77 3.11
CA GLY A 249 -14.55 1.65 3.52
C GLY A 249 -14.83 0.38 2.73
N GLU A 250 -16.07 0.12 2.31
CA GLU A 250 -16.39 -0.99 1.41
C GLU A 250 -15.71 -0.83 0.04
N LYS A 251 -15.82 0.37 -0.54
CA LYS A 251 -15.25 0.71 -1.85
C LYS A 251 -13.72 0.65 -1.84
N TRP A 252 -13.09 1.31 -0.87
CA TRP A 252 -11.63 1.42 -0.78
C TRP A 252 -10.99 0.15 -0.22
N GLY A 253 -11.64 -0.48 0.77
CA GLY A 253 -11.24 -1.78 1.31
C GLY A 253 -11.17 -2.85 0.23
N ARG A 254 -12.10 -2.86 -0.74
CA ARG A 254 -12.05 -3.80 -1.88
C ARG A 254 -10.74 -3.73 -2.66
N TYR A 255 -10.19 -2.54 -2.90
CA TYR A 255 -8.90 -2.42 -3.62
C TYR A 255 -7.75 -3.03 -2.80
N TRP A 256 -7.76 -2.84 -1.47
CA TRP A 256 -6.77 -3.49 -0.61
C TRP A 256 -6.93 -5.01 -0.63
N LEU A 257 -8.16 -5.50 -0.51
CA LEU A 257 -8.49 -6.93 -0.53
C LEU A 257 -8.03 -7.62 -1.82
N ASP A 258 -8.18 -6.95 -2.97
CA ASP A 258 -7.64 -7.41 -4.26
C ASP A 258 -6.09 -7.55 -4.21
N LEU A 259 -5.40 -6.57 -3.62
CA LEU A 259 -3.93 -6.57 -3.52
C LEU A 259 -3.38 -7.69 -2.62
N VAL A 260 -4.09 -8.01 -1.53
CA VAL A 260 -3.67 -9.03 -0.57
C VAL A 260 -4.23 -10.42 -0.87
N ARG A 261 -4.80 -10.60 -2.07
CA ARG A 261 -5.31 -11.90 -2.57
C ARG A 261 -6.38 -12.48 -1.64
N PHE A 262 -7.27 -11.62 -1.14
CA PHE A 262 -8.39 -12.04 -0.31
C PHE A 262 -9.36 -12.93 -1.10
N ALA A 263 -9.74 -14.05 -0.50
CA ALA A 263 -10.83 -14.90 -0.95
C ALA A 263 -11.41 -15.65 0.25
N GLU A 264 -12.73 -15.83 0.26
CA GLU A 264 -13.44 -16.66 1.26
C GLU A 264 -13.37 -18.16 0.94
N THR A 265 -12.75 -18.53 -0.18
CA THR A 265 -12.51 -19.92 -0.60
C THR A 265 -11.02 -20.16 -0.86
N ASN A 266 -10.63 -21.42 -0.98
CA ASN A 266 -9.24 -21.85 -1.16
C ASN A 266 -8.59 -21.32 -2.44
N GLY A 267 -9.38 -21.03 -3.48
CA GLY A 267 -8.90 -20.58 -4.78
C GLY A 267 -8.04 -21.64 -5.49
N TYR A 268 -8.26 -22.92 -5.18
CA TYR A 268 -7.51 -24.06 -5.72
C TYR A 268 -8.34 -25.34 -5.78
N GLU A 269 -8.25 -26.08 -6.88
CA GLU A 269 -8.89 -27.39 -7.16
C GLU A 269 -10.26 -27.66 -6.51
N ARG A 270 -10.30 -28.13 -5.26
CA ARG A 270 -11.55 -28.41 -4.51
C ARG A 270 -12.34 -27.16 -4.15
N ASP A 271 -11.66 -26.02 -4.08
CA ASP A 271 -12.16 -24.69 -3.75
C ASP A 271 -13.09 -24.68 -2.54
N GLY A 272 -12.62 -25.24 -1.42
CA GLY A 272 -13.37 -25.24 -0.16
C GLY A 272 -13.45 -23.85 0.49
N GLU A 273 -14.41 -23.66 1.40
CA GLU A 273 -14.49 -22.43 2.20
C GLU A 273 -13.27 -22.29 3.12
N LYS A 274 -12.76 -21.06 3.25
CA LYS A 274 -11.81 -20.66 4.30
C LYS A 274 -12.59 -20.14 5.50
N PRO A 275 -12.72 -20.91 6.60
CA PRO A 275 -13.50 -20.47 7.75
C PRO A 275 -13.00 -19.13 8.28
N ASN A 276 -13.92 -18.24 8.61
CA ASN A 276 -13.65 -16.93 9.22
C ASN A 276 -12.84 -15.92 8.38
N ALA A 277 -12.54 -16.19 7.11
CA ALA A 277 -11.81 -15.23 6.25
C ALA A 277 -12.52 -13.86 6.20
N TRP A 278 -13.86 -13.84 6.22
CA TRP A 278 -14.68 -12.63 6.27
C TRP A 278 -14.31 -11.64 7.38
N ARG A 279 -13.75 -12.10 8.51
CA ARG A 279 -13.32 -11.23 9.60
C ARG A 279 -12.18 -10.30 9.17
N TYR A 280 -11.27 -10.79 8.34
CA TYR A 280 -10.20 -9.98 7.78
C TYR A 280 -10.76 -8.91 6.82
N ARG A 281 -11.75 -9.27 5.97
CA ARG A 281 -12.46 -8.29 5.12
C ARG A 281 -13.07 -7.19 5.96
N ASP A 282 -13.81 -7.54 7.00
CA ASP A 282 -14.51 -6.58 7.85
C ASP A 282 -13.52 -5.70 8.62
N TYR A 283 -12.39 -6.26 9.08
CA TYR A 283 -11.27 -5.50 9.64
C TYR A 283 -10.73 -4.45 8.65
N VAL A 284 -10.50 -4.84 7.38
CA VAL A 284 -10.01 -3.90 6.34
C VAL A 284 -11.03 -2.78 6.11
N ILE A 285 -12.30 -3.12 5.92
CA ILE A 285 -13.38 -2.13 5.71
C ILE A 285 -13.44 -1.14 6.88
N LYS A 286 -13.40 -1.66 8.10
CA LYS A 286 -13.38 -0.85 9.32
C LYS A 286 -12.14 0.05 9.39
N ALA A 287 -10.95 -0.47 9.07
CA ALA A 287 -9.72 0.31 9.07
C ALA A 287 -9.77 1.52 8.12
N PHE A 288 -10.43 1.38 6.95
CA PHE A 288 -10.64 2.51 6.03
C PHE A 288 -11.67 3.51 6.57
N ASN A 289 -12.79 3.04 7.14
CA ASN A 289 -13.83 3.92 7.70
C ASN A 289 -13.34 4.70 8.94
N ASP A 290 -12.49 4.09 9.76
CA ASP A 290 -11.93 4.72 10.96
C ASP A 290 -10.72 5.63 10.66
N ASP A 291 -10.34 5.78 9.38
CA ASP A 291 -9.13 6.49 8.94
C ASP A 291 -7.86 6.01 9.68
N LYS A 292 -7.69 4.69 9.81
CA LYS A 292 -6.57 4.10 10.55
C LYS A 292 -5.24 4.55 9.92
N PRO A 293 -4.29 5.06 10.72
CA PRO A 293 -2.96 5.41 10.22
C PRO A 293 -2.34 4.24 9.45
N TYR A 294 -1.84 4.52 8.24
CA TYR A 294 -1.35 3.47 7.34
C TYR A 294 -0.22 2.63 7.96
N ASP A 295 0.66 3.24 8.75
CA ASP A 295 1.73 2.54 9.45
C ASP A 295 1.18 1.55 10.48
N GLN A 296 0.13 1.93 11.22
CA GLN A 296 -0.56 1.04 12.16
C GLN A 296 -1.27 -0.08 11.41
N PHE A 297 -1.97 0.24 10.31
CA PHE A 297 -2.66 -0.74 9.46
C PHE A 297 -1.72 -1.81 8.91
N VAL A 298 -0.52 -1.42 8.46
CA VAL A 298 0.52 -2.36 7.99
C VAL A 298 1.12 -3.16 9.15
N ARG A 299 1.46 -2.52 10.28
CA ARG A 299 2.03 -3.21 11.46
C ARG A 299 1.08 -4.28 12.03
N GLU A 300 -0.22 -3.98 12.11
CA GLU A 300 -1.22 -4.93 12.58
C GLU A 300 -1.28 -6.18 11.69
N GLN A 301 -1.20 -6.02 10.37
CA GLN A 301 -1.26 -7.15 9.44
C GLN A 301 -0.01 -8.04 9.48
N LEU A 302 1.17 -7.45 9.71
CA LEU A 302 2.43 -8.19 9.74
C LEU A 302 2.76 -8.79 11.10
N ALA A 303 2.30 -8.17 12.19
CA ALA A 303 2.75 -8.50 13.55
C ALA A 303 1.75 -8.11 14.66
N GLY A 304 0.46 -7.96 14.35
CA GLY A 304 -0.54 -7.51 15.32
C GLY A 304 -0.77 -8.47 16.49
N ASP A 305 -0.41 -9.74 16.35
CA ASP A 305 -0.38 -10.75 17.42
C ASP A 305 0.87 -10.66 18.31
N LEU A 306 1.90 -9.92 17.88
CA LEU A 306 3.16 -9.71 18.59
C LEU A 306 3.24 -8.36 19.31
N PHE A 307 2.17 -7.57 19.30
CA PHE A 307 2.11 -6.32 20.08
C PHE A 307 2.12 -6.63 21.59
N ASP A 308 2.63 -5.70 22.40
CA ASP A 308 2.66 -5.84 23.86
C ASP A 308 1.25 -6.04 24.46
N GLN A 309 0.24 -5.43 23.83
CA GLN A 309 -1.17 -5.58 24.16
C GLN A 309 -1.97 -5.81 22.87
N PRO A 310 -2.05 -7.06 22.40
CA PRO A 310 -2.76 -7.37 21.17
C PRO A 310 -4.27 -7.19 21.38
N THR A 311 -4.94 -6.60 20.40
CA THR A 311 -6.40 -6.41 20.37
C THR A 311 -7.04 -7.48 19.48
N ALA A 312 -8.37 -7.62 19.54
CA ALA A 312 -9.08 -8.50 18.61
C ALA A 312 -8.84 -8.09 17.15
N ASP A 313 -8.80 -6.79 16.87
CA ASP A 313 -8.51 -6.23 15.54
C ASP A 313 -7.08 -6.55 15.11
N SER A 314 -6.08 -6.33 15.98
CA SER A 314 -4.67 -6.57 15.63
C SER A 314 -4.39 -8.06 15.41
N ILE A 315 -5.04 -8.96 16.16
CA ILE A 315 -4.96 -10.41 15.92
C ILE A 315 -5.68 -10.79 14.63
N THR A 316 -6.86 -10.21 14.35
CA THR A 316 -7.61 -10.49 13.11
C THR A 316 -6.82 -10.05 11.88
N ALA A 317 -6.08 -8.94 11.98
CA ALA A 317 -5.25 -8.41 10.91
C ALA A 317 -4.14 -9.39 10.46
N THR A 318 -3.58 -10.21 11.35
CA THR A 318 -2.58 -11.23 10.98
C THR A 318 -3.16 -12.40 10.18
N GLY A 319 -4.49 -12.44 10.05
CA GLY A 319 -5.19 -13.21 9.02
C GLY A 319 -4.67 -12.93 7.60
N TYR A 320 -3.96 -11.81 7.37
CA TYR A 320 -3.18 -11.54 6.17
C TYR A 320 -2.33 -12.75 5.71
N PHE A 321 -1.64 -13.42 6.63
CA PHE A 321 -0.80 -14.57 6.31
C PHE A 321 -1.58 -15.84 5.95
N ARG A 322 -2.91 -15.79 6.03
CA ARG A 322 -3.86 -16.87 5.70
C ARG A 322 -4.65 -16.58 4.42
N LEU A 323 -4.29 -15.54 3.69
CA LEU A 323 -4.89 -15.21 2.39
C LEU A 323 -4.18 -15.94 1.25
N GLY A 324 -4.66 -15.71 0.02
CA GLY A 324 -4.13 -16.37 -1.17
C GLY A 324 -4.57 -17.82 -1.32
N THR A 325 -3.88 -18.56 -2.19
CA THR A 325 -4.25 -19.92 -2.57
C THR A 325 -3.94 -20.91 -1.44
N TRP A 326 -4.86 -21.83 -1.16
CA TRP A 326 -4.64 -22.95 -0.24
C TRP A 326 -4.89 -24.28 -0.96
N ASP A 327 -3.82 -25.04 -1.18
CA ASP A 327 -3.91 -26.45 -1.57
C ASP A 327 -4.07 -27.32 -0.31
N ASP A 328 -5.24 -27.93 -0.16
CA ASP A 328 -5.62 -28.75 0.99
C ASP A 328 -5.36 -30.25 0.78
N GLU A 329 -4.84 -30.66 -0.38
CA GLU A 329 -4.29 -32.02 -0.64
C GLU A 329 -3.06 -31.95 -1.55
N PRO A 330 -1.95 -31.33 -1.09
CA PRO A 330 -0.77 -31.17 -1.92
C PRO A 330 -0.11 -32.52 -2.21
N ALA A 331 0.14 -32.78 -3.50
CA ALA A 331 0.89 -33.96 -3.94
C ALA A 331 2.35 -33.94 -3.45
N ASP A 332 2.96 -32.76 -3.41
CA ASP A 332 4.29 -32.50 -2.84
C ASP A 332 4.16 -31.45 -1.72
N GLN A 333 4.29 -31.90 -0.48
CA GLN A 333 4.13 -31.04 0.70
C GLN A 333 5.25 -30.02 0.83
N GLU A 334 6.48 -30.37 0.45
CA GLU A 334 7.63 -29.47 0.55
C GLU A 334 7.51 -28.36 -0.48
N GLN A 335 7.18 -28.72 -1.73
CA GLN A 335 6.94 -27.72 -2.76
C GLN A 335 5.79 -26.78 -2.38
N ASN A 336 4.65 -27.33 -1.94
CA ASN A 336 3.49 -26.52 -1.52
C ASN A 336 3.83 -25.56 -0.37
N GLN A 337 4.65 -26.01 0.60
CA GLN A 337 5.11 -25.13 1.68
C GLN A 337 5.92 -23.94 1.15
N PHE A 338 6.85 -24.15 0.22
CA PHE A 338 7.65 -23.06 -0.33
C PHE A 338 6.87 -22.17 -1.32
N ASP A 339 5.88 -22.71 -2.03
CA ASP A 339 4.96 -21.91 -2.84
C ASP A 339 4.04 -21.04 -1.96
N TYR A 340 3.67 -21.51 -0.76
CA TYR A 340 2.97 -20.71 0.24
C TYR A 340 3.81 -19.52 0.71
N PHE A 341 5.07 -19.76 1.07
CA PHE A 341 5.99 -18.70 1.48
C PHE A 341 6.32 -17.72 0.36
N ASP A 342 6.51 -18.19 -0.87
CA ASP A 342 6.63 -17.32 -2.04
C ASP A 342 5.40 -16.43 -2.21
N GLY A 343 4.20 -16.98 -1.99
CA GLY A 343 2.96 -16.23 -1.98
C GLY A 343 2.98 -15.05 -0.99
N ILE A 344 3.44 -15.28 0.25
CA ILE A 344 3.56 -14.23 1.28
C ILE A 344 4.64 -13.22 0.89
N VAL A 345 5.82 -13.67 0.46
CA VAL A 345 6.94 -12.81 0.05
C VAL A 345 6.51 -11.90 -1.10
N SER A 346 5.95 -12.48 -2.15
CA SER A 346 5.52 -11.76 -3.35
C SER A 346 4.41 -10.76 -3.06
N THR A 347 3.41 -11.15 -2.27
CA THR A 347 2.27 -10.27 -1.92
C THR A 347 2.72 -9.11 -1.03
N THR A 348 3.58 -9.39 -0.04
CA THR A 348 4.09 -8.36 0.88
C THR A 348 4.98 -7.36 0.14
N ALA A 349 5.89 -7.86 -0.70
CA ALA A 349 6.78 -7.02 -1.47
C ALA A 349 6.02 -6.10 -2.42
N GLN A 350 5.02 -6.63 -3.14
CA GLN A 350 4.25 -5.85 -4.10
C GLN A 350 3.26 -4.90 -3.40
N GLY A 351 2.51 -5.38 -2.41
CA GLY A 351 1.44 -4.63 -1.75
C GLY A 351 1.92 -3.59 -0.75
N MET A 352 3.03 -3.85 -0.04
CA MET A 352 3.51 -2.96 1.04
C MET A 352 4.80 -2.21 0.68
N LEU A 353 5.70 -2.83 -0.09
CA LEU A 353 6.96 -2.18 -0.49
C LEU A 353 6.90 -1.56 -1.89
N GLY A 354 5.91 -1.91 -2.70
CA GLY A 354 5.85 -1.51 -4.11
C GLY A 354 6.96 -2.14 -4.97
N LEU A 355 7.50 -3.29 -4.55
CA LEU A 355 8.64 -3.96 -5.19
C LEU A 355 8.24 -5.31 -5.79
N SER A 356 8.68 -5.57 -7.02
CA SER A 356 8.45 -6.86 -7.69
C SER A 356 9.60 -7.84 -7.41
N MET A 357 9.52 -8.59 -6.30
CA MET A 357 10.58 -9.57 -5.96
C MET A 357 10.46 -10.94 -6.65
N GLY A 358 9.39 -11.21 -7.39
CA GLY A 358 9.16 -12.54 -7.98
C GLY A 358 10.29 -13.04 -8.91
N CYS A 359 10.97 -12.17 -9.66
CA CYS A 359 12.12 -12.60 -10.46
C CYS A 359 13.31 -13.07 -9.60
N ALA A 360 13.52 -12.40 -8.46
CA ALA A 360 14.60 -12.68 -7.52
C ALA A 360 14.54 -14.10 -6.92
N ARG A 361 13.39 -14.79 -7.03
CA ARG A 361 13.26 -16.20 -6.64
C ARG A 361 14.30 -17.09 -7.35
N CYS A 362 14.52 -16.90 -8.65
CA CYS A 362 15.36 -17.78 -9.46
C CYS A 362 16.70 -17.16 -9.88
N HIS A 363 16.77 -15.84 -9.98
CA HIS A 363 17.96 -15.08 -10.38
C HIS A 363 17.82 -13.62 -9.94
N ASP A 364 18.92 -12.89 -9.81
CA ASP A 364 18.88 -11.45 -9.47
C ASP A 364 17.89 -10.67 -10.35
N HIS A 365 17.17 -9.74 -9.74
CA HIS A 365 16.12 -9.00 -10.42
C HIS A 365 16.70 -8.19 -11.59
N LYS A 366 16.00 -8.19 -12.73
CA LYS A 366 16.54 -7.67 -14.00
C LYS A 366 16.84 -6.17 -14.00
N LYS A 367 16.13 -5.38 -13.18
CA LYS A 367 16.15 -3.91 -13.23
C LYS A 367 16.36 -3.29 -11.86
N ASP A 368 15.58 -3.75 -10.90
CA ASP A 368 15.73 -3.33 -9.51
C ASP A 368 16.96 -3.98 -8.85
N PRO A 369 17.64 -3.27 -7.92
CA PRO A 369 18.82 -3.74 -7.18
C PRO A 369 18.40 -4.74 -6.08
N LEU A 370 17.73 -5.81 -6.48
CA LEU A 370 17.25 -6.88 -5.63
C LEU A 370 17.95 -8.17 -6.04
N SER A 371 18.80 -8.69 -5.15
CA SER A 371 19.48 -9.95 -5.39
C SER A 371 18.60 -11.14 -5.06
N GLN A 372 18.96 -12.32 -5.57
CA GLN A 372 18.36 -13.57 -5.13
C GLN A 372 18.58 -13.82 -3.62
N GLU A 373 19.71 -13.37 -3.08
CA GLU A 373 19.97 -13.44 -1.64
C GLU A 373 18.95 -12.62 -0.83
N ASP A 374 18.56 -11.44 -1.32
CA ASP A 374 17.55 -10.60 -0.66
C ASP A 374 16.18 -11.28 -0.61
N TYR A 375 15.79 -11.95 -1.71
CA TYR A 375 14.57 -12.76 -1.75
C TYR A 375 14.60 -13.85 -0.67
N TYR A 376 15.68 -14.64 -0.59
CA TYR A 376 15.77 -15.72 0.40
C TYR A 376 15.92 -15.23 1.84
N LYS A 377 16.50 -14.04 2.08
CA LYS A 377 16.47 -13.39 3.40
C LYS A 377 15.06 -13.04 3.83
N LEU A 378 14.24 -12.50 2.93
CA LEU A 378 12.85 -12.21 3.25
C LEU A 378 12.02 -13.49 3.41
N LEU A 379 12.26 -14.51 2.59
CA LEU A 379 11.64 -15.82 2.76
C LEU A 379 11.98 -16.41 4.12
N ALA A 380 13.25 -16.34 4.55
CA ALA A 380 13.69 -16.83 5.86
C ALA A 380 12.99 -16.10 7.02
N PHE A 381 12.69 -14.80 6.88
CA PHE A 381 11.88 -14.07 7.86
C PHE A 381 10.48 -14.67 8.00
N PHE A 382 9.81 -14.99 6.89
CA PHE A 382 8.46 -15.56 6.89
C PHE A 382 8.39 -17.07 7.10
N HIS A 383 9.51 -17.79 7.00
CA HIS A 383 9.58 -19.25 7.11
C HIS A 383 9.05 -19.79 8.46
N SER A 384 8.96 -18.94 9.49
CA SER A 384 8.40 -19.31 10.80
C SER A 384 6.85 -19.32 10.83
N ILE A 385 6.19 -18.84 9.78
CA ILE A 385 4.72 -18.88 9.64
C ILE A 385 4.29 -20.31 9.37
N LYS A 386 3.32 -20.81 10.14
CA LYS A 386 2.71 -22.12 9.87
C LYS A 386 1.71 -22.00 8.72
N PRO A 387 1.83 -22.78 7.64
CA PRO A 387 0.82 -22.82 6.58
C PRO A 387 -0.57 -23.26 7.07
N HIS A 388 -1.58 -23.19 6.22
CA HIS A 388 -2.89 -23.77 6.51
C HIS A 388 -2.76 -25.27 6.80
N ALA A 389 -3.58 -25.76 7.72
CA ALA A 389 -3.67 -27.19 8.02
C ALA A 389 -5.15 -27.54 8.26
N THR A 390 -5.56 -28.69 7.74
CA THR A 390 -6.87 -29.29 8.04
C THR A 390 -6.92 -29.91 9.44
N THR A 391 -5.74 -30.15 10.04
CA THR A 391 -5.56 -30.83 11.32
C THR A 391 -4.79 -29.95 12.30
N GLY A 392 -5.53 -29.06 12.93
CA GLY A 392 -5.09 -28.27 14.07
C GLY A 392 -6.34 -27.64 14.64
N GLY A 393 -6.60 -27.84 15.94
CA GLY A 393 -7.73 -27.17 16.57
C GLY A 393 -7.60 -25.69 16.24
N ASN A 394 -8.62 -25.12 15.57
CA ASN A 394 -8.72 -23.68 15.42
C ASN A 394 -8.41 -23.10 16.80
N VAL A 395 -7.47 -22.16 16.89
CA VAL A 395 -7.34 -21.31 18.08
C VAL A 395 -8.53 -20.34 18.15
N GLU A 396 -9.71 -20.78 17.71
CA GLU A 396 -10.93 -20.31 18.29
C GLU A 396 -10.96 -20.94 19.69
N THR A 397 -10.43 -20.20 20.65
CA THR A 397 -11.10 -20.25 21.94
C THR A 397 -12.47 -19.64 21.66
N VAL A 398 -13.43 -20.47 21.27
CA VAL A 398 -14.81 -20.06 21.15
C VAL A 398 -15.18 -19.58 22.54
N ILE A 399 -15.18 -18.26 22.70
CA ILE A 399 -15.33 -17.60 23.99
C ILE A 399 -16.71 -17.96 24.61
N ALA A 400 -17.66 -18.32 23.75
CA ALA A 400 -18.97 -18.85 24.10
C ALA A 400 -19.42 -19.95 23.13
N HIS A 401 -19.39 -21.20 23.58
CA HIS A 401 -19.82 -22.39 22.84
C HIS A 401 -21.35 -22.56 22.79
N ASP A 402 -22.08 -21.76 23.57
CA ASP A 402 -23.52 -21.75 23.63
C ASP A 402 -24.06 -20.38 24.09
N ASP A 403 -25.38 -20.21 24.02
CA ASP A 403 -26.08 -18.97 24.40
C ASP A 403 -25.87 -18.60 25.88
N SER A 404 -25.61 -19.58 26.75
CA SER A 404 -25.38 -19.34 28.18
C SER A 404 -24.02 -18.69 28.43
N GLN A 405 -22.99 -19.15 27.72
CA GLN A 405 -21.66 -18.56 27.78
C GLN A 405 -21.65 -17.18 27.11
N ARG A 406 -22.42 -16.98 26.03
CA ARG A 406 -22.56 -15.66 25.39
C ARG A 406 -23.23 -14.66 26.34
N ALA A 407 -24.33 -15.06 26.99
CA ALA A 407 -24.98 -14.25 28.01
C ALA A 407 -24.07 -13.92 29.20
N ALA A 408 -23.21 -14.85 29.62
CA ALA A 408 -22.21 -14.60 30.67
C ALA A 408 -21.15 -13.56 30.21
N TRP A 409 -20.73 -13.62 28.96
CA TRP A 409 -19.83 -12.62 28.38
C TRP A 409 -20.48 -11.26 28.19
N ASP A 410 -21.72 -11.20 27.69
CA ASP A 410 -22.50 -9.96 27.58
C ASP A 410 -22.69 -9.32 28.96
N THR A 411 -22.92 -10.15 29.99
CA THR A 411 -22.98 -9.70 31.39
C THR A 411 -21.64 -9.12 31.85
N LYS A 412 -20.53 -9.77 31.51
CA LYS A 412 -19.19 -9.31 31.86
C LYS A 412 -18.78 -8.04 31.12
N VAL A 413 -19.15 -7.90 29.84
CA VAL A 413 -18.98 -6.67 29.06
C VAL A 413 -19.78 -5.54 29.70
N LYS A 414 -21.04 -5.80 30.07
CA LYS A 414 -21.89 -4.83 30.78
C LYS A 414 -21.32 -4.42 32.15
N ASP A 415 -20.75 -5.35 32.90
CA ASP A 415 -20.04 -5.07 34.17
C ASP A 415 -18.81 -4.19 33.94
N LEU A 416 -17.96 -4.56 32.98
CA LEU A 416 -16.76 -3.78 32.65
C LEU A 416 -17.11 -2.37 32.14
N GLN A 417 -18.17 -2.25 31.33
CA GLN A 417 -18.70 -0.95 30.90
C GLN A 417 -19.20 -0.15 32.11
N GLY A 418 -19.99 -0.74 32.99
CA GLY A 418 -20.43 -0.05 34.22
C GLY A 418 -19.28 0.38 35.13
N ARG A 419 -18.18 -0.38 35.16
CA ARG A 419 -16.94 0.01 35.87
C ARG A 419 -16.20 1.15 35.18
N LEU A 420 -16.17 1.15 33.84
CA LEU A 420 -15.62 2.26 33.06
C LEU A 420 -16.43 3.54 33.32
N ASP A 421 -17.76 3.46 33.23
CA ASP A 421 -18.68 4.57 33.53
C ASP A 421 -18.48 5.08 34.97
N ALA A 422 -18.26 4.18 35.93
CA ALA A 422 -17.98 4.55 37.32
C ALA A 422 -16.63 5.24 37.51
N ILE A 423 -15.58 4.80 36.80
CA ILE A 423 -14.27 5.44 36.80
C ILE A 423 -14.35 6.82 36.13
N GLU A 424 -15.07 6.94 35.01
CA GLU A 424 -15.34 8.22 34.37
C GLU A 424 -16.15 9.15 35.26
N ALA A 425 -17.13 8.62 36.01
CA ALA A 425 -17.88 9.37 37.00
C ALA A 425 -16.98 9.79 38.18
N GLU A 426 -16.05 8.93 38.61
CA GLU A 426 -15.07 9.26 39.65
C GLU A 426 -14.09 10.33 39.15
N PHE A 427 -13.63 10.26 37.90
CA PHE A 427 -12.79 11.28 37.28
C PHE A 427 -13.54 12.61 37.18
N ARG A 428 -14.82 12.59 36.76
CA ARG A 428 -15.74 13.74 36.79
C ARG A 428 -15.90 14.31 38.20
N ASN A 429 -15.97 13.46 39.23
CA ASN A 429 -16.09 13.88 40.63
C ASN A 429 -14.78 14.40 41.24
N GLN A 430 -13.63 13.83 40.86
CA GLN A 430 -12.30 14.27 41.29
C GLN A 430 -11.88 15.59 40.60
N ALA A 431 -12.34 15.84 39.39
CA ALA A 431 -12.32 17.17 38.76
C ALA A 431 -13.16 18.22 39.52
N GLY A 432 -13.92 17.81 40.55
CA GLY A 432 -14.73 18.64 41.45
C GLY A 432 -13.94 19.50 42.47
N GLY A 433 -12.63 19.71 42.28
CA GLY A 433 -11.89 20.78 42.93
C GLY A 433 -12.23 22.13 42.30
N ALA A 434 -13.29 22.77 42.78
CA ALA A 434 -13.88 24.04 42.29
C ALA A 434 -14.57 23.96 40.92
N ALA A 435 -15.59 23.10 40.80
CA ALA A 435 -16.53 23.17 39.70
C ALA A 435 -17.26 24.52 39.70
N VAL A 436 -16.95 25.37 38.72
CA VAL A 436 -17.86 26.43 38.31
C VAL A 436 -19.11 25.72 37.80
N ARG A 437 -20.23 25.85 38.50
CA ARG A 437 -21.52 25.34 38.02
C ARG A 437 -22.04 26.34 37.02
N ASP A 438 -21.75 26.10 35.75
CA ASP A 438 -22.19 26.97 34.66
C ASP A 438 -23.70 26.88 34.43
N PHE A 439 -24.44 25.94 35.05
CA PHE A 439 -25.88 25.79 34.88
C PHE A 439 -26.66 25.82 36.20
N GLU A 440 -27.80 26.53 36.20
CA GLU A 440 -28.77 26.60 37.30
C GLU A 440 -30.17 26.16 36.84
N GLU A 441 -30.94 25.58 37.78
CA GLU A 441 -32.37 25.22 37.59
C GLU A 441 -32.65 24.31 36.40
N LEU A 442 -31.69 23.47 36.02
CA LEU A 442 -31.82 22.58 34.89
C LEU A 442 -32.95 21.56 35.08
N SER A 443 -33.81 21.47 34.08
CA SER A 443 -34.94 20.55 33.98
C SER A 443 -34.92 19.82 32.65
N TYR A 444 -35.59 18.68 32.59
CA TYR A 444 -35.75 17.91 31.37
C TYR A 444 -37.21 17.59 31.10
N ARG A 445 -37.55 17.46 29.81
CA ARG A 445 -38.73 16.75 29.31
C ARG A 445 -38.25 15.64 28.40
N TYR A 446 -38.74 14.43 28.62
CA TYR A 446 -38.37 13.23 27.88
C TYR A 446 -39.53 12.77 27.01
N TYR A 447 -39.21 12.34 25.80
CA TYR A 447 -40.17 12.00 24.76
C TYR A 447 -39.85 10.64 24.15
N ARG A 448 -40.90 9.95 23.74
CA ARG A 448 -40.82 8.69 23.02
C ARG A 448 -41.07 8.94 21.54
N GLY A 449 -40.17 8.50 20.66
CA GLY A 449 -40.39 8.59 19.23
C GLY A 449 -39.17 8.21 18.40
N ALA A 450 -39.41 7.56 17.27
CA ALA A 450 -38.42 7.34 16.23
C ALA A 450 -38.31 8.63 15.41
N PHE A 451 -37.47 9.55 15.87
CA PHE A 451 -37.24 10.83 15.21
C PHE A 451 -36.07 10.67 14.25
N GLU A 452 -36.23 11.14 13.01
CA GLU A 452 -35.12 11.24 12.05
C GLU A 452 -34.65 12.69 11.88
N THR A 453 -35.44 13.63 12.41
CA THR A 453 -35.16 15.07 12.50
C THR A 453 -35.80 15.63 13.77
N LEU A 454 -35.31 16.77 14.24
CA LEU A 454 -35.73 17.43 15.46
C LEU A 454 -37.23 17.75 15.38
N PRO A 455 -38.06 17.07 16.18
CA PRO A 455 -39.47 17.37 16.18
C PRO A 455 -39.71 18.72 16.86
N LYS A 456 -40.91 19.25 16.64
CA LYS A 456 -41.42 20.35 17.47
C LYS A 456 -41.83 19.81 18.83
N PHE A 457 -40.87 19.60 19.73
CA PHE A 457 -41.09 19.00 21.05
C PHE A 457 -42.15 19.72 21.90
N ASP A 458 -42.37 21.01 21.68
CA ASP A 458 -43.40 21.79 22.39
C ASP A 458 -44.83 21.46 21.92
N GLU A 459 -44.98 20.86 20.73
CA GLU A 459 -46.25 20.35 20.21
C GLU A 459 -46.49 18.88 20.63
N LEU A 460 -45.51 18.23 21.27
CA LEU A 460 -45.57 16.84 21.73
C LEU A 460 -45.85 16.74 23.23
N LYS A 461 -46.49 15.65 23.64
CA LYS A 461 -46.68 15.32 25.06
C LYS A 461 -45.44 14.59 25.59
N PRO A 462 -44.74 15.09 26.62
CA PRO A 462 -43.62 14.37 27.23
C PRO A 462 -44.12 13.11 27.96
N GLU A 463 -43.31 12.06 27.92
CA GLU A 463 -43.51 10.84 28.70
C GLU A 463 -43.16 11.07 30.17
N SER A 464 -42.10 11.82 30.44
CA SER A 464 -41.71 12.23 31.79
C SER A 464 -41.03 13.59 31.78
N GLU A 465 -41.02 14.26 32.94
CA GLU A 465 -40.34 15.53 33.14
C GLU A 465 -39.88 15.65 34.59
N GLY A 466 -38.81 16.41 34.82
CA GLY A 466 -38.22 16.52 36.14
C GLY A 466 -37.05 17.49 36.22
N LYS A 467 -36.44 17.59 37.41
CA LYS A 467 -35.21 18.35 37.63
C LYS A 467 -34.00 17.44 37.50
N LEU A 468 -32.91 17.95 36.95
CA LEU A 468 -31.64 17.22 36.87
C LEU A 468 -30.79 17.51 38.13
N PRO A 469 -30.45 16.48 38.93
CA PRO A 469 -29.56 16.65 40.07
C PRO A 469 -28.13 16.91 39.59
N GLY A 470 -27.47 17.94 40.13
CA GLY A 470 -26.04 18.19 39.88
C GLY A 470 -25.72 19.28 38.85
N GLY A 471 -26.71 19.81 38.12
CA GLY A 471 -26.48 20.93 37.18
C GLY A 471 -25.73 20.53 35.91
N LEU A 472 -25.85 19.26 35.49
CA LEU A 472 -25.29 18.72 34.25
C LEU A 472 -26.41 18.22 33.35
N ILE A 473 -26.21 18.31 32.04
CA ILE A 473 -27.08 17.68 31.04
C ILE A 473 -26.78 16.18 31.05
N ASP A 474 -27.81 15.35 31.24
CA ASP A 474 -27.67 13.91 31.43
C ASP A 474 -28.85 13.17 30.79
N THR A 475 -28.57 12.05 30.10
CA THR A 475 -29.57 11.16 29.49
C THR A 475 -29.98 10.01 30.41
N ALA A 476 -29.46 9.92 31.65
CA ALA A 476 -29.85 8.91 32.64
C ALA A 476 -31.38 8.72 32.83
N PRO A 477 -32.25 9.74 32.64
CA PRO A 477 -33.71 9.55 32.71
C PRO A 477 -34.34 8.77 31.54
N THR A 478 -33.57 8.25 30.58
CA THR A 478 -34.12 7.44 29.47
C THR A 478 -34.81 6.18 29.97
N THR A 479 -35.84 5.74 29.24
CA THR A 479 -36.54 4.47 29.50
C THR A 479 -36.22 3.39 28.45
N ARG A 480 -35.26 3.67 27.55
CA ARG A 480 -34.86 2.86 26.39
C ARG A 480 -33.51 3.34 25.86
N ASP A 481 -32.87 2.51 25.03
CA ASP A 481 -31.54 2.78 24.48
C ASP A 481 -31.54 3.48 23.10
N SER A 482 -32.70 3.62 22.45
CA SER A 482 -32.88 4.28 21.14
C SER A 482 -34.31 4.84 21.02
N ASP A 483 -34.65 5.57 19.95
CA ASP A 483 -36.00 6.12 19.69
C ASP A 483 -36.59 6.95 20.83
N PHE A 484 -35.85 7.97 21.25
CA PHE A 484 -36.27 8.92 22.27
C PHE A 484 -35.84 10.36 21.95
N GLY A 485 -36.35 11.33 22.72
CA GLY A 485 -35.86 12.70 22.67
C GLY A 485 -35.93 13.41 24.02
N PHE A 486 -35.14 14.47 24.14
CA PHE A 486 -35.06 15.34 25.30
C PHE A 486 -35.22 16.81 24.92
N VAL A 487 -35.83 17.54 25.84
CA VAL A 487 -35.66 18.99 25.93
C VAL A 487 -35.12 19.31 27.31
N TYR A 488 -33.88 19.80 27.36
CA TYR A 488 -33.27 20.38 28.54
C TYR A 488 -33.52 21.88 28.58
N SER A 489 -33.83 22.42 29.76
CA SER A 489 -34.08 23.86 29.94
C SER A 489 -33.61 24.34 31.30
N GLY A 490 -32.95 25.50 31.33
CA GLY A 490 -32.39 26.08 32.55
C GLY A 490 -31.73 27.44 32.29
N ALA A 491 -30.81 27.84 33.15
CA ALA A 491 -30.02 29.06 32.99
C ALA A 491 -28.52 28.75 32.94
N LEU A 492 -27.82 29.31 31.96
CA LEU A 492 -26.36 29.41 31.91
C LEU A 492 -25.89 30.59 32.78
N ILE A 493 -24.90 30.36 33.64
CA ILE A 493 -24.26 31.37 34.48
C ILE A 493 -23.04 31.89 33.76
N VAL A 494 -23.15 33.12 33.25
CA VAL A 494 -22.06 33.79 32.54
C VAL A 494 -21.24 34.57 33.57
N PRO A 495 -19.98 34.18 33.86
CA PRO A 495 -19.20 34.76 34.97
C PRO A 495 -18.74 36.20 34.70
N GLN A 496 -18.58 36.58 33.44
CA GLN A 496 -18.13 37.91 33.01
C GLN A 496 -18.62 38.23 31.59
N ASP A 497 -18.60 39.51 31.20
CA ASP A 497 -18.87 39.87 29.81
C ASP A 497 -17.77 39.29 28.89
N GLY A 498 -18.15 38.71 27.75
CA GLY A 498 -17.15 38.16 26.83
C GLY A 498 -17.71 37.38 25.65
N HIS A 499 -16.79 36.83 24.85
CA HIS A 499 -17.06 35.88 23.80
C HIS A 499 -16.95 34.47 24.36
N TYR A 500 -17.99 33.66 24.15
CA TYR A 500 -18.08 32.28 24.62
C TYR A 500 -18.25 31.36 23.42
N THR A 501 -17.40 30.35 23.32
CA THR A 501 -17.52 29.30 22.31
C THR A 501 -18.34 28.16 22.90
N PHE A 502 -19.44 27.83 22.24
CA PHE A 502 -20.21 26.62 22.52
C PHE A 502 -19.80 25.56 21.53
N VAL A 503 -19.64 24.34 22.02
CA VAL A 503 -19.33 23.15 21.22
C VAL A 503 -20.41 22.13 21.51
N LEU A 504 -20.91 21.47 20.48
CA LEU A 504 -21.93 20.44 20.56
C LEU A 504 -21.49 19.27 19.69
N ASP A 505 -21.26 18.11 20.30
CA ASP A 505 -21.04 16.86 19.59
C ASP A 505 -22.17 15.89 19.94
N SER A 506 -22.90 15.46 18.93
CA SER A 506 -24.11 14.68 19.06
C SER A 506 -24.10 13.57 18.02
N ASP A 507 -24.49 12.36 18.40
CA ASP A 507 -24.71 11.25 17.49
C ASP A 507 -25.94 11.47 16.61
N ASP A 508 -27.03 11.95 17.19
CA ASP A 508 -28.27 12.25 16.46
C ASP A 508 -28.66 13.74 16.62
N GLY A 509 -29.88 14.11 16.23
CA GLY A 509 -30.22 15.52 16.07
C GLY A 509 -30.31 16.30 17.39
N SER A 510 -29.67 17.47 17.44
CA SER A 510 -29.60 18.37 18.58
C SER A 510 -29.67 19.86 18.20
N ARG A 511 -30.24 20.69 19.09
CA ARG A 511 -30.33 22.15 18.91
C ARG A 511 -30.08 22.89 20.21
N LEU A 512 -29.05 23.72 20.23
CA LEU A 512 -28.73 24.61 21.34
C LEU A 512 -29.32 26.00 21.11
N THR A 513 -30.05 26.50 22.10
CA THR A 513 -30.62 27.86 22.14
C THR A 513 -30.12 28.58 23.40
N ILE A 514 -29.59 29.79 23.21
CA ILE A 514 -29.11 30.66 24.30
C ILE A 514 -29.75 32.04 24.15
N ALA A 515 -30.26 32.57 25.27
CA ALA A 515 -31.00 33.83 25.29
C ALA A 515 -32.17 33.87 24.29
N GLY A 516 -32.79 32.72 24.02
CA GLY A 516 -33.88 32.58 23.05
C GLY A 516 -33.46 32.63 21.58
N ARG A 517 -32.15 32.60 21.28
CA ARG A 517 -31.61 32.50 19.92
C ARG A 517 -31.02 31.12 19.70
N GLU A 518 -31.30 30.54 18.55
CA GLU A 518 -30.62 29.34 18.10
C GLU A 518 -29.13 29.65 17.90
N VAL A 519 -28.27 28.86 18.54
CA VAL A 519 -26.82 29.01 18.53
C VAL A 519 -26.17 27.88 17.74
N LEU A 520 -26.64 26.66 17.94
CA LEU A 520 -26.21 25.47 17.20
C LEU A 520 -27.44 24.67 16.79
N LEU A 521 -27.42 24.18 15.55
CA LEU A 521 -28.42 23.27 15.01
C LEU A 521 -27.68 22.15 14.28
N TYR A 522 -27.76 20.97 14.86
CA TYR A 522 -27.17 19.78 14.31
C TYR A 522 -28.27 18.73 14.15
N ASP A 523 -29.03 18.79 13.05
CA ASP A 523 -30.24 18.00 12.86
C ASP A 523 -30.02 16.82 11.90
N GLY A 524 -30.72 15.71 12.12
CA GLY A 524 -30.59 14.47 11.37
C GLY A 524 -29.98 13.32 12.17
N ILE A 525 -29.77 12.19 11.50
CA ILE A 525 -29.11 10.99 12.06
C ILE A 525 -27.67 10.98 11.56
N HIS A 526 -26.71 10.96 12.48
CA HIS A 526 -25.28 10.94 12.17
C HIS A 526 -24.51 10.11 13.22
N GLY A 527 -23.20 10.33 13.37
CA GLY A 527 -22.40 9.75 14.46
C GLY A 527 -21.63 10.86 15.16
N THR A 528 -21.08 10.57 16.34
CA THR A 528 -20.20 11.51 17.05
C THR A 528 -18.85 11.69 16.34
N GLY A 529 -18.10 12.74 16.70
CA GLY A 529 -16.77 13.01 16.17
C GLY A 529 -16.70 14.18 15.19
N THR A 530 -17.80 14.91 15.02
CA THR A 530 -17.88 16.13 14.19
C THR A 530 -18.55 17.27 14.98
N PRO A 531 -17.90 17.76 16.05
CA PRO A 531 -18.46 18.79 16.91
C PRO A 531 -18.79 20.06 16.12
N GLN A 532 -20.01 20.58 16.29
CA GLN A 532 -20.34 21.92 15.82
C GLN A 532 -19.95 22.95 16.87
N GLN A 533 -19.47 24.11 16.43
CA GLN A 533 -19.11 25.20 17.32
C GLN A 533 -19.68 26.54 16.88
N ALA A 534 -20.05 27.37 17.86
CA ALA A 534 -20.54 28.72 17.63
C ALA A 534 -20.06 29.67 18.72
N GLU A 535 -19.64 30.86 18.33
CA GLU A 535 -19.28 31.93 19.25
C GLU A 535 -20.47 32.85 19.53
N VAL A 536 -20.74 33.10 20.81
CA VAL A 536 -21.80 34.00 21.27
C VAL A 536 -21.20 35.04 22.21
N THR A 537 -21.52 36.31 21.98
CA THR A 537 -21.19 37.37 22.94
C THR A 537 -22.24 37.39 24.03
N LEU A 538 -21.83 37.17 25.28
CA LEU A 538 -22.73 37.13 26.43
C LEU A 538 -22.33 38.20 27.46
N LYS A 539 -23.34 38.67 28.19
CA LYS A 539 -23.17 39.55 29.35
C LYS A 539 -23.15 38.73 30.63
N LYS A 540 -22.36 39.18 31.60
CA LYS A 540 -22.32 38.59 32.94
C LYS A 540 -23.74 38.46 33.50
N GLY A 541 -24.08 37.28 33.99
CA GLY A 541 -25.37 37.01 34.63
C GLY A 541 -26.01 35.71 34.18
N ARG A 542 -27.29 35.56 34.50
CA ARG A 542 -28.11 34.39 34.18
C ARG A 542 -28.70 34.52 32.78
N VAL A 543 -28.39 33.58 31.90
CA VAL A 543 -28.85 33.57 30.51
C VAL A 543 -29.70 32.31 30.26
N PRO A 544 -30.94 32.42 29.73
CA PRO A 544 -31.75 31.24 29.43
C PRO A 544 -31.05 30.29 28.45
N LEU A 545 -31.09 29.00 28.74
CA LEU A 545 -30.53 27.91 27.95
C LEU A 545 -31.62 26.89 27.64
N ARG A 546 -31.65 26.40 26.40
CA ARG A 546 -32.44 25.24 25.99
C ARG A 546 -31.60 24.35 25.06
N LEU A 547 -31.64 23.05 25.28
CA LEU A 547 -31.05 22.06 24.40
C LEU A 547 -32.11 21.03 24.02
N ASP A 548 -32.43 20.94 22.74
CA ASP A 548 -33.26 19.87 22.19
C ASP A 548 -32.35 18.75 21.67
N TYR A 549 -32.74 17.49 21.82
CA TYR A 549 -31.96 16.32 21.40
C TYR A 549 -32.89 15.14 21.07
N PHE A 550 -32.55 14.31 20.10
CA PHE A 550 -33.17 12.99 19.90
C PHE A 550 -32.11 11.92 19.65
N GLN A 551 -32.48 10.66 19.92
CA GLN A 551 -31.73 9.46 19.57
C GLN A 551 -32.62 8.52 18.76
N HIS A 552 -32.11 8.00 17.64
CA HIS A 552 -32.77 7.02 16.78
C HIS A 552 -32.08 5.66 16.80
N VAL A 553 -30.74 5.58 16.76
CA VAL A 553 -29.97 4.32 16.70
C VAL A 553 -29.17 4.09 17.99
N GLY A 554 -28.82 2.86 18.37
CA GLY A 554 -28.08 2.59 19.61
C GLY A 554 -26.62 3.09 19.58
N GLY A 555 -26.06 3.39 20.76
CA GLY A 555 -24.82 4.17 20.95
C GLY A 555 -25.20 5.47 21.65
N ARG A 556 -24.48 5.91 22.70
CA ARG A 556 -24.86 7.12 23.44
C ARG A 556 -23.78 8.18 23.24
N GLY A 557 -24.12 9.34 22.68
CA GLY A 557 -23.16 10.44 22.61
C GLY A 557 -23.81 11.81 22.44
N LEU A 558 -24.06 12.50 23.57
CA LEU A 558 -24.31 13.94 23.60
C LEU A 558 -23.28 14.56 24.55
N THR A 559 -22.37 15.38 24.02
CA THR A 559 -21.29 16.04 24.78
C THR A 559 -21.17 17.52 24.50
#